data_AF-A0A6B1F2L5-F1
#
_entry.id   AF-A0A6B1F2L5-F1
#
_cell.length_a   1.000
_cell.length_b   1.000
_cell.length_c   1.000
_cell.angle_alpha   90.00
_cell.angle_beta   90.00
_cell.angle_gamma   90.00
#
_symmetry.space_group_name_H-M   'P 1'
#
loop_
_entity.id
_entity.type
_entity.pdbx_description
1 polymer ?
#
loop_
_entity_poly.entity_id
_entity_poly.type
_entity_poly.pdbx_seq_one_letter_code
_entity_poly.pdbx_strand_id
1 'polypeptide(L)'
;MAGIKQVDRVICRTPSPGKKGVTRIPKWKFECIRKAILTSLMENQIPFVELTDTVRKRLSSEELNNMGSLGWHVTTVKLELEVRGEIRRLPQKGKQIIEIVE
;
A
#
# COMPACT_ATOMS: atom_id res chain seq x y z
N MET A 1 29.53 15.11 -12.89
CA MET A 1 28.99 13.75 -12.72
C MET A 1 28.14 13.75 -11.46
N ALA A 2 26.81 13.84 -11.58
CA ALA A 2 25.93 13.79 -10.42
C ALA A 2 25.73 12.33 -10.02
N GLY A 3 26.32 11.94 -8.88
CA GLY A 3 26.17 10.60 -8.32
C GLY A 3 24.69 10.29 -8.09
N ILE A 4 24.24 9.16 -8.61
CA ILE A 4 22.89 8.64 -8.36
C ILE A 4 22.80 8.39 -6.86
N LYS A 5 22.14 9.29 -6.11
CA LYS A 5 21.80 9.03 -4.71
C LYS A 5 21.05 7.70 -4.68
N GLN A 6 21.58 6.70 -3.98
CA GLN A 6 20.83 5.48 -3.70
C GLN A 6 19.52 5.89 -3.04
N VAL A 7 18.41 5.67 -3.75
CA VAL A 7 17.08 5.89 -3.20
C VAL A 7 16.82 4.72 -2.26
N ASP A 8 16.73 4.99 -0.97
CA ASP A 8 16.33 3.99 0.04
C ASP A 8 15.11 3.22 -0.45
N ARG A 9 15.12 1.89 -0.29
CA ARG A 9 14.03 1.02 -0.72
C ARG A 9 13.49 0.18 0.42
N VAL A 10 12.19 -0.07 0.37
CA VAL A 10 11.49 -0.99 1.27
C VAL A 10 11.18 -2.27 0.49
N ILE A 11 11.43 -3.41 1.13
CA ILE A 11 11.02 -4.73 0.64
C ILE A 11 9.54 -4.92 0.99
N CYS A 12 8.73 -5.20 -0.02
CA CYS A 12 7.33 -5.55 0.09
C CYS A 12 7.12 -7.02 -0.29
N ARG A 13 6.50 -7.77 0.61
CA ARG A 13 6.24 -9.20 0.51
C ARG A 13 4.78 -9.45 0.14
N THR A 14 4.51 -10.64 -0.38
CA THR A 14 3.15 -11.10 -0.66
C THR A 14 2.74 -12.14 0.38
N PRO A 15 1.57 -12.01 1.03
CA PRO A 15 1.12 -12.95 2.08
C PRO A 15 0.63 -14.30 1.53
N SER A 16 0.49 -14.47 0.21
CA SER A 16 -0.03 -15.70 -0.38
C SER A 16 0.97 -16.87 -0.29
N PRO A 17 0.56 -18.03 0.26
CA PRO A 17 1.39 -19.23 0.30
C PRO A 17 1.93 -19.58 -1.09
N GLY A 18 3.25 -19.81 -1.20
CA GLY A 18 3.90 -20.19 -2.45
C GLY A 18 4.35 -19.03 -3.37
N LYS A 19 3.90 -17.79 -3.15
CA LYS A 19 4.41 -16.62 -3.88
C LYS A 19 5.60 -16.01 -3.16
N LYS A 20 6.82 -16.41 -3.56
CA LYS A 20 8.10 -15.91 -2.99
C LYS A 20 8.58 -14.56 -3.55
N GLY A 21 7.71 -13.83 -4.26
CA GLY A 21 8.08 -12.55 -4.86
C GLY A 21 8.28 -11.46 -3.80
N VAL A 22 9.45 -10.83 -3.82
CA VAL A 22 9.71 -9.59 -3.09
C VAL A 22 9.84 -8.43 -4.07
N THR A 23 9.10 -7.37 -3.82
CA THR A 23 9.17 -6.13 -4.59
C THR A 23 9.96 -5.09 -3.80
N ARG A 24 10.85 -4.35 -4.45
CA ARG A 24 11.57 -3.23 -3.81
C ARG A 24 11.07 -1.91 -4.35
N ILE A 25 10.36 -1.14 -3.53
CA ILE A 25 9.88 0.20 -3.92
C ILE A 25 10.65 1.29 -3.16
N PRO A 26 10.81 2.50 -3.73
CA PRO A 26 11.36 3.64 -3.01
C PRO A 26 10.65 3.85 -1.68
N LYS A 27 11.42 4.08 -0.61
CA LYS A 27 10.92 4.23 0.76
C LYS A 27 9.89 5.34 0.86
N TRP A 28 10.12 6.47 0.19
CA TRP A 28 9.17 7.58 0.21
C TRP A 28 7.79 7.18 -0.36
N LYS A 29 7.74 6.35 -1.42
CA LYS A 29 6.48 5.83 -1.98
C LYS A 29 5.81 4.88 -1.01
N PHE A 30 6.59 3.99 -0.38
CA PHE A 30 6.08 3.08 0.62
C PHE A 30 5.41 3.85 1.77
N GLU A 31 6.12 4.79 2.39
CA GLU A 31 5.62 5.53 3.55
C GLU A 31 4.41 6.42 3.20
N CYS A 32 4.45 7.09 2.05
CA CYS A 32 3.35 7.90 1.53
C CYS A 32 2.07 7.07 1.37
N ILE A 33 2.16 5.92 0.69
CA ILE A 33 1.02 5.02 0.48
C ILE A 33 0.58 4.33 1.77
N ARG A 34 1.52 3.89 2.62
CA ARG A 34 1.21 3.29 3.93
C ARG A 34 0.41 4.26 4.79
N LYS A 35 0.88 5.50 4.92
CA LYS A 35 0.17 6.56 5.65
C LYS A 35 -1.23 6.75 5.09
N ALA A 36 -1.38 6.91 3.77
CA ALA A 36 -2.68 7.10 3.14
C ALA A 36 -3.64 5.92 3.35
N ILE A 37 -3.15 4.67 3.28
CA ILE A 37 -3.97 3.47 3.54
C ILE A 37 -4.41 3.46 5.00
N LEU A 38 -3.49 3.56 5.96
CA LEU A 38 -3.83 3.50 7.38
C LEU A 38 -4.78 4.64 7.77
N THR A 39 -4.54 5.87 7.31
CA THR A 39 -5.47 6.99 7.54
C THR A 39 -6.84 6.74 6.92
N SER A 40 -6.93 6.03 5.79
CA SER A 40 -8.22 5.68 5.20
C SER A 40 -8.99 4.65 6.03
N LEU A 41 -8.28 3.78 6.75
CA LEU A 41 -8.85 2.67 7.50
C LEU A 41 -9.06 2.97 9.00
N MET A 42 -8.61 4.13 9.50
CA MET A 42 -8.74 4.47 10.94
C MET A 42 -10.18 4.48 11.43
N GLU A 43 -11.13 4.93 10.61
CA GLU A 43 -12.53 5.10 11.02
C GLU A 43 -13.49 4.15 10.30
N ASN A 44 -13.03 3.46 9.26
CA ASN A 44 -13.91 2.68 8.38
C ASN A 44 -13.19 1.47 7.79
N GLN A 45 -13.94 0.39 7.62
CA GLN A 45 -13.55 -0.74 6.80
C GLN A 45 -13.81 -0.38 5.32
N ILE A 46 -12.86 -0.67 4.44
CA ILE A 46 -12.95 -0.25 3.03
C ILE A 46 -12.94 -1.47 2.10
N PRO A 47 -13.84 -1.53 1.09
CA PRO A 47 -13.71 -2.48 0.00
C PRO A 47 -12.40 -2.27 -0.75
N PHE A 48 -11.63 -3.33 -0.99
CA PHE A 48 -10.34 -3.25 -1.69
C PHE A 48 -10.47 -2.56 -3.06
N VAL A 49 -11.60 -2.77 -3.74
CA VAL A 49 -11.91 -2.13 -5.03
C VAL A 49 -11.96 -0.60 -4.96
N GLU A 50 -12.27 -0.03 -3.79
CA GLU A 50 -12.35 1.42 -3.55
C GLU A 50 -11.06 1.99 -2.95
N LEU A 51 -10.16 1.12 -2.45
CA LEU A 51 -8.97 1.56 -1.72
C LEU A 51 -8.08 2.49 -2.55
N THR A 52 -7.90 2.22 -3.84
CA THR A 52 -7.03 3.05 -4.70
C THR A 52 -7.58 4.46 -4.84
N ASP A 53 -8.91 4.61 -4.98
CA ASP A 53 -9.54 5.92 -5.11
C ASP A 53 -9.55 6.68 -3.79
N THR A 54 -9.75 5.98 -2.67
CA THR A 54 -9.64 6.58 -1.33
C THR A 54 -8.21 7.06 -1.06
N VAL A 55 -7.20 6.26 -1.41
CA VAL A 55 -5.79 6.67 -1.30
C VAL A 55 -5.51 7.88 -2.20
N ARG A 56 -5.99 7.89 -3.44
CA ARG A 56 -5.79 9.01 -4.38
C ARG A 56 -6.26 10.35 -3.78
N LYS A 57 -7.41 10.37 -3.11
CA LYS A 57 -7.97 11.58 -2.48
C LYS A 57 -7.13 12.13 -1.33
N ARG A 58 -6.20 11.33 -0.80
CA ARG A 58 -5.32 11.70 0.32
C ARG A 58 -3.92 12.12 -0.10
N LEU A 59 -3.60 11.99 -1.39
CA LEU A 59 -2.30 12.37 -1.93
C LEU A 59 -2.38 13.75 -2.57
N SER A 60 -1.32 14.54 -2.39
CA SER A 60 -1.14 15.79 -3.11
C SER A 60 -0.90 15.55 -4.60
N SER A 61 -1.16 16.58 -5.42
CA SER A 61 -0.89 16.53 -6.86
C SER A 61 0.57 16.20 -7.17
N GLU A 62 1.52 16.73 -6.38
CA GLU A 62 2.95 16.44 -6.54
C GLU A 62 3.26 14.97 -6.26
N GLU A 63 2.74 14.41 -5.16
CA GLU A 63 2.93 12.99 -4.84
C GLU A 63 2.35 12.10 -5.92
N LEU A 64 1.14 12.41 -6.42
CA LEU A 64 0.50 11.67 -7.52
C LEU A 64 1.33 11.69 -8.80
N ASN A 65 1.83 12.88 -9.19
CA ASN A 65 2.65 13.04 -10.39
C ASN A 65 3.96 12.24 -10.30
N ASN A 66 4.54 12.10 -9.11
CA ASN A 66 5.78 11.36 -8.88
C ASN A 66 5.56 9.87 -8.52
N MET A 67 4.31 9.44 -8.29
CA MET A 67 4.00 8.09 -7.81
C MET A 67 4.18 7.03 -8.92
N GLY A 68 3.92 7.38 -10.17
CA GLY A 68 3.79 6.41 -11.26
C GLY A 68 2.49 5.60 -11.13
N SER A 69 2.55 4.26 -11.24
CA SER A 69 1.34 3.43 -11.16
C SER A 69 0.79 3.35 -9.73
N LEU A 70 -0.16 4.23 -9.40
CA LEU A 70 -0.77 4.30 -8.06
C LEU A 70 -1.39 2.96 -7.65
N GLY A 71 -2.23 2.35 -8.50
CA GLY A 71 -2.92 1.10 -8.17
C GLY A 71 -1.96 -0.08 -7.89
N TRP A 72 -0.84 -0.13 -8.61
CA TRP A 72 0.20 -1.13 -8.35
C TRP A 72 0.92 -0.89 -7.01
N HIS A 73 1.25 0.37 -6.68
CA HIS A 73 1.86 0.70 -5.40
C HIS A 73 0.89 0.44 -4.24
N VAL A 74 -0.38 0.82 -4.37
CA VAL A 74 -1.43 0.53 -3.38
C VAL A 74 -1.52 -0.97 -3.14
N THR A 75 -1.60 -1.79 -4.18
CA THR A 75 -1.64 -3.25 -4.04
C THR A 75 -0.39 -3.80 -3.36
N THR A 76 0.80 -3.34 -3.79
CA THR A 76 2.09 -3.80 -3.24
C THR A 76 2.23 -3.47 -1.76
N VAL A 77 1.93 -2.23 -1.37
CA VAL A 77 2.02 -1.78 0.01
C VAL A 77 0.95 -2.46 0.86
N LYS A 78 -0.30 -2.55 0.39
CA LYS A 78 -1.40 -3.24 1.08
C LYS A 78 -1.04 -4.69 1.42
N LEU A 79 -0.44 -5.44 0.48
CA LEU A 79 0.00 -6.82 0.75
C LEU A 79 1.13 -6.87 1.79
N GLU A 80 2.08 -5.94 1.76
CA GLU A 80 3.12 -5.86 2.79
C GLU A 80 2.55 -5.49 4.16
N LEU A 81 1.54 -4.62 4.23
CA LEU A 81 0.84 -4.29 5.49
C LEU A 81 0.07 -5.50 6.05
N GLU A 82 -0.52 -6.33 5.19
CA GLU A 82 -1.09 -7.63 5.61
C GLU A 82 -0.01 -8.55 6.20
N VAL A 83 1.18 -8.62 5.60
CA VAL A 83 2.32 -9.40 6.12
C VAL A 83 2.85 -8.86 7.45
N ARG A 84 2.85 -7.53 7.62
CA ARG A 84 3.25 -6.87 8.86
C ARG A 84 2.19 -6.97 9.97
N GLY A 85 0.98 -7.42 9.65
CA GLY A 85 -0.13 -7.45 10.60
C GLY A 85 -0.68 -6.07 10.94
N GLU A 86 -0.46 -5.06 10.09
CA GLU A 86 -1.01 -3.71 10.30
C GLU A 86 -2.45 -3.59 9.81
N ILE A 87 -2.81 -4.40 8.80
CA ILE A 87 -4.17 -4.50 8.26
C ILE A 87 -4.52 -5.97 8.05
N ARG A 88 -5.82 -6.27 8.03
CA ARG A 88 -6.33 -7.62 7.74
C ARG A 88 -7.51 -7.60 6.79
N ARG A 89 -7.80 -8.77 6.21
CA ARG A 89 -9.00 -9.02 5.41
C ARG A 89 -10.09 -9.55 6.31
N LEU A 90 -11.31 -9.04 6.13
CA LEU A 90 -12.45 -9.59 6.85
C LEU A 90 -12.87 -10.95 6.25
N PRO A 91 -13.18 -11.96 7.08
CA PRO A 91 -13.62 -13.27 6.62
C PRO A 91 -15.09 -13.21 6.16
N GLN A 92 -15.31 -12.73 4.94
CA GLN A 92 -16.66 -12.61 4.36
C GLN A 92 -16.72 -13.07 2.90
N LYS A 93 -17.94 -13.37 2.43
CA LYS A 93 -18.22 -13.69 1.04
C LYS A 93 -18.39 -12.40 0.22
N GLY A 94 -17.91 -12.40 -1.02
CA GLY A 94 -18.08 -11.28 -1.94
C GLY A 94 -16.84 -10.39 -2.03
N LYS A 95 -17.04 -9.06 -2.02
CA LYS A 95 -15.95 -8.09 -2.13
C LYS A 95 -14.98 -8.26 -0.96
N GLN A 96 -13.68 -8.20 -1.25
CA GLN A 96 -12.67 -8.17 -0.20
C GLN A 96 -12.78 -6.84 0.55
N ILE A 97 -13.05 -6.90 1.85
CA ILE A 97 -13.03 -5.74 2.76
C ILE A 97 -11.76 -5.80 3.61
N ILE A 98 -11.19 -4.63 3.89
CA ILE A 98 -9.92 -4.45 4.60
C ILE A 98 -10.14 -3.53 5.79
N GLU A 99 -9.46 -3.80 6.90
CA GLU A 99 -9.44 -2.96 8.12
C GLU A 99 -8.07 -2.96 8.79
N ILE A 100 -7.84 -2.02 9.71
CA ILE A 100 -6.67 -2.01 10.60
C ILE A 100 -6.77 -3.16 11.61
N VAL A 101 -5.63 -3.73 11.98
CA VAL A 101 -5.53 -4.67 13.10
C VAL A 101 -5.35 -3.86 14.38
N GLU A 102 -6.24 -4.06 15.36
CA GLU A 102 -6.10 -3.53 16.73
C GLU A 102 -4.96 -4.19 17.51
#